data_AF-A0AAE1VJK3-F1
#
_entry.id   AF-A0AAE1VJK3-F1
#
_cell.length_a   1.000
_cell.length_b   1.000
_cell.length_c   1.000
_cell.angle_alpha   90.00
_cell.angle_beta   90.00
_cell.angle_gamma   90.00
#
_symmetry.space_group_name_H-M   'P 1'
#
loop_
_entity.id
_entity.type
_entity.pdbx_description
1 polymer ?
#
loop_
_entity_poly.entity_id
_entity_poly.type
_entity_poly.pdbx_seq_one_letter_code
_entity_poly.pdbx_strand_id
1 'polypeptide(L)'
;MASTTIIIQGGFALSSFTARPRRMVVVRAEAINPDIKKDEPKVVDSVVVTELSKPLTAYCRCWRSGTFPLCDGSHVKHNKATGDNVGPLLLKKQ
;
A
#
# COMPACT_ATOMS: atom_id res chain seq x y z
N MET A 1 -79.27 -5.05 18.48
CA MET A 1 -77.98 -4.60 19.04
C MET A 1 -77.18 -5.84 19.40
N ALA A 2 -76.25 -6.26 18.56
CA ALA A 2 -75.22 -7.23 18.91
C ALA A 2 -74.10 -7.08 17.88
N SER A 3 -73.26 -6.07 18.12
CA SER A 3 -72.09 -5.81 17.30
C SER A 3 -70.96 -6.67 17.87
N THR A 4 -70.67 -7.79 17.22
CA THR A 4 -69.57 -8.68 17.62
C THR A 4 -68.28 -8.17 17.03
N THR A 5 -67.40 -7.72 17.91
CA THR A 5 -65.99 -7.41 17.66
C THR A 5 -65.26 -8.65 17.14
N ILE A 6 -64.54 -8.53 16.02
CA ILE A 6 -63.47 -9.47 15.64
C ILE A 6 -62.18 -8.67 15.46
N ILE A 7 -61.26 -8.90 16.38
CA ILE A 7 -59.85 -8.50 16.32
C ILE A 7 -59.10 -9.68 15.68
N ILE A 8 -58.37 -9.47 14.59
CA ILE A 8 -57.28 -10.37 14.17
C ILE A 8 -56.05 -9.53 13.83
N GLN A 9 -54.96 -9.93 14.46
CA GLN A 9 -53.71 -9.21 14.66
C GLN A 9 -52.88 -9.15 13.38
N GLY A 10 -52.63 -7.94 12.86
CA GLY A 10 -51.64 -7.68 11.82
C GLY A 10 -50.38 -7.08 12.44
N GLY A 11 -49.49 -7.91 12.96
CA GLY A 11 -48.19 -7.46 13.47
C GLY A 11 -47.22 -7.15 12.33
N PHE A 12 -47.12 -5.88 11.93
CA PHE A 12 -45.99 -5.40 11.14
C PHE A 12 -44.80 -5.15 12.08
N ALA A 13 -43.87 -6.10 12.13
CA ALA A 13 -42.58 -5.88 12.77
C ALA A 13 -41.79 -4.87 11.92
N LEU A 14 -41.79 -3.60 12.33
CA LEU A 14 -40.81 -2.59 11.89
C LEU A 14 -39.43 -3.06 12.37
N SER A 15 -38.77 -3.88 11.56
CA SER A 15 -37.37 -4.19 11.78
C SER A 15 -36.59 -2.89 11.60
N SER A 16 -36.22 -2.29 12.74
CA SER A 16 -35.39 -1.10 12.77
C SER A 16 -34.00 -1.50 12.28
N PHE A 17 -33.76 -1.37 10.98
CA PHE A 17 -32.43 -1.48 10.39
C PHE A 17 -31.61 -0.30 10.90
N THR A 18 -30.99 -0.46 12.07
CA THR A 18 -29.99 0.48 12.57
C THR A 18 -28.77 0.34 11.65
N ALA A 19 -28.67 1.23 10.66
CA ALA A 19 -27.49 1.32 9.81
C ALA A 19 -26.28 1.60 10.72
N ARG A 20 -25.41 0.59 10.90
CA ARG A 20 -24.17 0.76 11.66
C ARG A 20 -23.37 1.89 11.01
N PRO A 21 -22.94 2.92 11.77
CA PRO A 21 -22.17 4.01 11.19
C PRO A 21 -20.89 3.43 10.61
N ARG A 22 -20.68 3.63 9.30
CA ARG A 22 -19.42 3.29 8.63
C ARG A 22 -18.32 4.15 9.25
N ARG A 23 -17.47 3.52 10.07
CA ARG A 23 -16.28 4.17 10.63
C ARG A 23 -15.32 4.49 9.49
N MET A 24 -15.25 5.76 9.08
CA MET A 24 -14.20 6.22 8.17
C MET A 24 -12.86 6.22 8.91
N VAL A 25 -11.87 5.55 8.33
CA VAL A 25 -10.48 5.61 8.78
C VAL A 25 -9.73 6.52 7.82
N VAL A 26 -9.12 7.58 8.35
CA VAL A 26 -8.24 8.46 7.56
C VAL A 26 -6.89 7.77 7.43
N VAL A 27 -6.52 7.36 6.22
CA VAL A 27 -5.19 6.82 5.91
C VAL A 27 -4.35 7.98 5.35
N ARG A 28 -3.30 8.40 6.06
CA ARG A 28 -2.29 9.31 5.49
C ARG A 28 -1.38 8.49 4.59
N ALA A 29 -1.41 8.76 3.30
CA ALA A 29 -0.43 8.21 2.38
C ALA A 29 0.90 8.96 2.59
N GLU A 30 1.96 8.22 2.93
CA GLU A 30 3.32 8.76 3.04
C GLU A 30 4.03 8.68 1.68
N ALA A 31 4.94 9.62 1.41
CA ALA A 31 5.74 9.60 0.21
C ALA A 31 6.74 8.41 0.24
N ILE A 32 6.86 7.69 -0.88
CA ILE A 32 7.77 6.54 -0.99
C ILE A 32 9.23 6.98 -0.89
N ASN A 33 9.60 8.03 -1.61
CA ASN A 33 10.92 8.64 -1.61
C ASN A 33 10.96 9.80 -0.59
N PRO A 34 11.75 9.75 0.50
CA PRO A 34 11.83 10.82 1.49
C PRO A 34 12.86 11.89 1.12
N ASP A 35 14.00 11.52 0.51
CA ASP A 35 15.20 12.38 0.45
C ASP A 35 15.99 12.33 -0.86
N ILE A 36 15.80 11.33 -1.73
CA ILE A 36 16.60 11.16 -2.95
C ILE A 36 16.15 12.15 -4.04
N LYS A 37 17.08 13.00 -4.53
CA LYS A 37 16.94 13.86 -5.73
C LYS A 37 15.62 14.64 -5.76
N LYS A 38 15.29 15.36 -4.68
CA LYS A 38 14.00 16.06 -4.49
C LYS A 38 13.82 17.32 -5.34
N ASP A 39 14.90 17.81 -5.91
CA ASP A 39 14.94 18.83 -6.94
C ASP A 39 14.43 18.32 -8.30
N GLU A 40 14.50 17.00 -8.55
CA GLU A 40 13.97 16.41 -9.77
C GLU A 40 12.46 16.15 -9.64
N PRO A 41 11.62 16.64 -10.58
CA PRO A 41 10.18 16.39 -10.54
C PRO A 41 9.85 14.90 -10.75
N LYS A 42 10.76 14.15 -11.36
CA LYS A 42 10.66 12.71 -11.60
C LYS A 42 12.06 12.11 -11.72
N VAL A 43 12.43 11.33 -10.72
CA VAL A 43 13.72 10.64 -10.69
C VAL A 43 13.68 9.39 -11.57
N VAL A 44 14.59 9.30 -12.54
CA VAL A 44 14.74 8.17 -13.46
C VAL A 44 16.23 7.83 -13.61
N ASP A 45 16.58 6.56 -13.47
CA ASP A 45 17.93 6.06 -13.71
C ASP A 45 17.92 5.07 -14.88
N SER A 46 18.81 5.29 -15.85
CA SER A 46 18.95 4.45 -17.04
C SER A 46 20.23 3.62 -16.95
N VAL A 47 20.15 2.35 -17.33
CA VAL A 47 21.26 1.40 -17.24
C VAL A 47 21.37 0.65 -18.56
N VAL A 48 22.56 0.70 -19.16
CA VAL A 48 22.89 -0.12 -20.32
C VAL A 48 23.38 -1.47 -19.82
N VAL A 49 22.62 -2.54 -20.09
CA VAL A 49 22.87 -3.87 -19.51
C VAL A 49 24.25 -4.44 -19.89
N THR A 50 24.77 -4.08 -21.07
CA THR A 50 26.09 -4.53 -21.54
C THR A 50 27.25 -3.98 -20.72
N GLU A 51 27.07 -2.80 -20.10
CA GLU A 51 28.07 -2.10 -19.29
C GLU A 51 28.14 -2.59 -17.84
N LEU A 52 27.29 -3.55 -17.45
CA LEU A 52 27.36 -4.14 -16.12
C LEU A 52 28.68 -4.90 -15.94
N SER A 53 29.44 -4.50 -14.92
CA SER A 53 30.72 -5.12 -14.56
C SER A 53 30.56 -6.41 -13.77
N LYS A 54 29.44 -6.57 -13.06
CA LYS A 54 29.14 -7.75 -12.24
C LYS A 54 28.16 -8.68 -12.96
N PRO A 55 28.28 -10.01 -12.79
CA PRO A 55 27.32 -10.98 -13.35
C PRO A 55 25.90 -10.79 -12.80
N LEU A 56 25.78 -10.23 -11.59
CA LEU A 56 24.52 -9.92 -10.93
C LEU A 56 24.65 -8.54 -10.27
N THR A 57 23.78 -7.61 -10.65
CA THR A 57 23.73 -6.26 -10.06
C THR A 57 22.34 -6.00 -9.49
N ALA A 58 22.27 -5.53 -8.25
CA ALA A 58 21.02 -5.25 -7.55
C ALA A 58 20.70 -3.75 -7.57
N TYR A 59 19.50 -3.39 -8.03
CA TYR A 59 18.99 -2.03 -8.10
C TYR A 59 17.90 -1.79 -7.05
N CYS A 60 17.95 -0.62 -6.41
CA CYS A 60 17.04 -0.23 -5.35
C CYS A 60 15.61 -0.03 -5.88
N ARG A 61 14.61 -0.47 -5.10
CA ARG A 61 13.19 -0.14 -5.30
C ARG A 61 12.53 0.46 -4.06
N CYS A 62 13.24 0.53 -2.93
CA CYS A 62 12.70 1.00 -1.65
C CYS A 62 12.95 2.48 -1.38
N TRP A 63 13.78 3.16 -2.19
CA TRP A 63 14.15 4.57 -1.98
C TRP A 63 14.76 4.85 -0.59
N ARG A 64 15.52 3.89 -0.06
CA ARG A 64 16.25 4.04 1.22
C ARG A 64 17.75 3.80 1.09
N SER A 65 18.23 3.47 -0.11
CA SER A 65 19.64 3.17 -0.29
C SER A 65 20.49 4.43 -0.29
N GLY A 66 21.59 4.42 0.47
CA GLY A 66 22.61 5.46 0.44
C GLY A 66 23.47 5.42 -0.83
N THR A 67 23.41 4.33 -1.61
CA THR A 67 24.09 4.19 -2.92
C THR A 67 23.09 4.14 -4.08
N PHE A 68 21.90 4.72 -3.89
CA PHE A 68 20.89 4.82 -4.94
C PHE A 68 21.51 5.32 -6.26
N PRO A 69 21.27 4.66 -7.40
CA PRO A 69 20.20 3.69 -7.70
C PRO A 69 20.49 2.22 -7.34
N LEU A 70 21.68 1.91 -6.81
CA LEU A 70 22.03 0.54 -6.42
C LEU A 70 21.36 0.14 -5.10
N CYS A 71 21.25 -1.16 -4.86
CA CYS A 71 20.79 -1.69 -3.58
C CYS A 71 21.97 -1.96 -2.63
N ASP A 72 21.93 -1.35 -1.45
CA ASP A 72 22.88 -1.59 -0.35
C ASP A 72 22.31 -2.44 0.80
N GLY A 73 21.07 -2.93 0.68
CA GLY A 73 20.40 -3.71 1.73
C GLY A 73 19.50 -2.90 2.66
N SER A 74 19.40 -1.58 2.50
CA SER A 74 18.55 -0.71 3.36
C SER A 74 17.06 -1.10 3.37
N HIS A 75 16.58 -1.80 2.34
CA HIS A 75 15.22 -2.36 2.31
C HIS A 75 14.93 -3.31 3.48
N VAL A 76 15.93 -4.02 4.02
CA VAL A 76 15.74 -4.93 5.17
C VAL A 76 15.35 -4.14 6.42
N LYS A 77 16.05 -3.02 6.69
CA LYS A 77 15.73 -2.14 7.81
C LYS A 77 14.35 -1.50 7.64
N HIS A 78 14.05 -1.03 6.43
CA HIS A 78 12.74 -0.47 6.08
C HIS A 78 11.61 -1.47 6.33
N ASN A 79 11.71 -2.68 5.78
CA ASN A 79 10.73 -3.76 5.95
C ASN A 79 10.52 -4.10 7.43
N LYS A 80 11.61 -4.26 8.19
CA LYS A 80 11.52 -4.55 9.63
C LYS A 80 10.83 -3.45 10.42
N ALA A 81 11.04 -2.18 10.06
CA ALA A 81 10.46 -1.05 10.78
C ALA A 81 8.99 -0.78 10.42
N THR A 82 8.59 -1.10 9.19
CA THR A 82 7.27 -0.72 8.64
C THR A 82 6.32 -1.89 8.46
N GLY A 83 6.81 -3.14 8.50
CA GLY A 83 6.06 -4.33 8.11
C GLY A 83 5.94 -4.51 6.60
N ASP A 84 6.70 -3.75 5.81
CA ASP A 84 6.74 -3.84 4.35
C ASP A 84 7.53 -5.07 3.85
N ASN A 85 7.44 -5.37 2.56
CA ASN A 85 8.03 -6.56 1.93
C ASN A 85 8.78 -6.25 0.62
N VAL A 86 9.28 -5.03 0.46
CA VAL A 86 10.01 -4.62 -0.75
C VAL A 86 11.41 -5.24 -0.84
N GLY A 87 11.91 -5.37 -2.07
CA GLY A 87 13.25 -5.89 -2.35
C GLY A 87 13.81 -5.33 -3.67
N PRO A 88 15.10 -5.56 -3.96
CA PRO A 88 15.75 -5.01 -5.15
C PRO A 88 15.26 -5.66 -6.44
N LEU A 89 15.55 -5.00 -7.57
CA LEU A 89 15.55 -5.61 -8.90
C LEU A 89 16.93 -6.19 -9.17
N LEU A 90 17.01 -7.47 -9.54
CA LEU A 90 18.27 -8.12 -9.87
C LEU A 90 18.46 -8.19 -11.39
N LEU A 91 19.49 -7.51 -11.90
CA LEU A 91 19.90 -7.58 -13.30
C LEU A 91 21.04 -8.59 -13.44
N LYS A 92 20.83 -9.60 -14.28
CA LYS A 92 21.83 -10.63 -14.61
C LYS A 92 22.45 -10.33 -15.96
N LYS A 93 23.77 -10.36 -16.04
CA LYS A 93 24.49 -10.39 -17.31
C LYS A 93 24.38 -11.83 -17.86
N GLN A 94 23.76 -11.98 -19.02
CA GLN A 94 23.77 -13.26 -19.75
C GLN A 94 25.08 -13.43 -20.49
#